data_AF-A0A1V9V984-F1
#
_entry.id   AF-A0A1V9V984-F1
#
_cell.length_a   1.000
_cell.length_b   1.000
_cell.length_c   1.000
_cell.angle_alpha   90.00
_cell.angle_beta   90.00
_cell.angle_gamma   90.00
#
_symmetry.space_group_name_H-M   'P 1'
#
loop_
_entity.id
_entity.type
_entity.pdbx_description
1 polymer ?
#
loop_
_entity_poly.entity_id
_entity_poly.type
_entity_poly.pdbx_seq_one_letter_code
_entity_poly.pdbx_strand_id
1 'polypeptide(L)'
;MKILHTTDLHFTKHWFTWIASQQNNYDVFCITGDFLESSKDETLLEQIEWISSWMKSFKKPLFVCSGNHDIEELENEDWLNQIPNVYSDNSIKTINGIKFGLSQPC
;
A
#
# COMPACT_ATOMS: atom_id res chain seq x y z
N MET A 1 -7.06 17.97 -8.78
CA MET A 1 -6.76 16.74 -8.01
C MET A 1 -5.29 16.42 -8.19
N LYS A 2 -4.54 16.27 -7.10
CA LYS A 2 -3.13 15.87 -7.11
C LYS A 2 -3.02 14.43 -6.60
N ILE A 3 -2.42 13.57 -7.40
CA ILE A 3 -2.19 12.17 -7.06
C ILE A 3 -0.69 12.01 -6.74
N LEU A 4 -0.36 11.39 -5.61
CA LEU A 4 0.99 10.89 -5.35
C LEU A 4 0.99 9.40 -5.68
N HIS A 5 1.85 9.00 -6.61
CA HIS A 5 2.08 7.60 -6.95
C HIS A 5 3.51 7.22 -6.58
N THR A 6 3.67 6.19 -5.76
CA THR A 6 4.95 5.61 -5.35
C THR A 6 4.93 4.11 -5.59
N THR A 7 6.10 3.47 -5.65
CA THR A 7 6.20 2.03 -5.87
C THR A 7 7.36 1.44 -5.06
N ASP A 8 7.30 0.14 -4.77
CA ASP A 8 8.42 -0.69 -4.29
C ASP A 8 9.09 -0.11 -3.03
N LEU A 9 8.34 -0.12 -1.92
CA LEU A 9 8.80 0.44 -0.66
C LEU A 9 9.74 -0.50 0.11
N HIS A 10 9.67 -1.82 -0.11
CA HIS A 10 10.57 -2.83 0.48
C HIS A 10 10.84 -2.61 1.97
N PHE A 11 9.78 -2.38 2.74
CA PHE A 11 9.78 -2.06 4.17
C PHE A 11 10.76 -0.95 4.60
N THR A 12 11.12 -0.04 3.68
CA THR A 12 12.00 1.08 3.97
C THR A 12 11.22 2.18 4.68
N LYS A 13 11.10 2.07 6.02
CA LYS A 13 10.25 2.93 6.89
C LYS A 13 10.39 4.45 6.65
N HIS A 14 11.55 4.92 6.21
CA HIS A 14 11.73 6.32 5.83
C HIS A 14 10.79 6.77 4.71
N TRP A 15 10.56 5.94 3.68
CA TRP A 15 9.64 6.26 2.59
C TRP A 15 8.19 6.29 3.03
N PHE A 16 7.76 5.33 3.85
CA PHE A 16 6.44 5.35 4.50
C PHE A 16 6.22 6.64 5.32
N THR A 17 7.23 7.05 6.08
CA THR A 17 7.19 8.28 6.88
C THR A 17 7.08 9.53 5.99
N TRP A 18 7.88 9.59 4.92
CA TRP A 18 7.82 10.68 3.96
C TRP A 18 6.46 10.74 3.27
N ILE A 19 5.92 9.62 2.77
CA ILE A 19 4.61 9.55 2.13
C ILE A 19 3.50 10.04 3.08
N ALA A 20 3.50 9.61 4.34
CA ALA A 20 2.52 10.06 5.32
C ALA A 20 2.59 11.57 5.59
N SER A 21 3.79 12.17 5.54
CA SER A 21 3.97 13.63 5.68
C SER A 21 3.37 14.43 4.51
N GLN A 22 3.11 13.79 3.38
CA GLN A 22 2.53 14.43 2.18
C GLN A 22 1.00 14.52 2.21
N GLN A 23 0.31 14.01 3.23
CA GLN A 23 -1.17 13.93 3.27
C GLN A 23 -1.91 15.28 3.13
N ASN A 24 -1.23 16.41 3.37
CA ASN A 24 -1.80 17.75 3.14
C ASN A 24 -1.51 18.31 1.73
N ASN A 25 -0.61 17.68 0.98
CA ASN A 25 -0.13 18.14 -0.32
C ASN A 25 -0.83 17.46 -1.50
N TYR A 26 -1.43 16.28 -1.26
CA TYR A 26 -2.08 15.45 -2.28
C TYR A 26 -3.49 15.03 -1.85
N ASP A 27 -4.32 14.78 -2.85
CA ASP A 27 -5.72 14.39 -2.68
C ASP A 27 -5.90 12.87 -2.62
N VAL A 28 -5.05 12.13 -3.34
CA VAL A 28 -5.10 10.67 -3.51
C VAL A 28 -3.68 10.11 -3.49
N PHE A 29 -3.54 8.93 -2.90
CA PHE A 29 -2.29 8.20 -2.79
C PHE A 29 -2.43 6.84 -3.44
N CYS A 30 -1.47 6.49 -4.31
CA CYS A 30 -1.35 5.19 -4.93
C CYS A 30 0.03 4.62 -4.59
N ILE A 31 0.08 3.40 -4.06
CA ILE A 31 1.33 2.72 -3.72
C ILE A 31 1.29 1.33 -4.33
N THR A 32 2.19 1.04 -5.24
CA THR A 32 2.21 -0.24 -5.98
C THR A 32 3.48 -1.03 -5.68
N GLY A 33 3.49 -2.30 -6.05
CA GLY A 33 4.69 -3.13 -5.92
C GLY A 33 4.99 -3.48 -4.47
N ASP A 34 6.23 -3.89 -4.21
CA ASP A 34 6.57 -4.62 -3.00
C ASP A 34 6.54 -3.74 -1.74
N PHE A 35 5.71 -4.10 -0.77
CA PHE A 35 5.72 -3.49 0.57
C PHE A 35 6.66 -4.23 1.52
N LEU A 36 6.69 -5.56 1.43
CA LEU A 36 7.50 -6.44 2.28
C LEU A 36 8.91 -6.60 1.76
N GLU A 37 9.81 -7.01 2.66
CA GLU A 37 11.21 -7.31 2.33
C GLU A 37 11.76 -8.34 3.33
N SER A 38 11.89 -9.59 2.89
CA SER A 38 12.40 -10.69 3.71
C SER A 38 13.85 -10.52 4.18
N SER A 39 14.64 -9.63 3.55
CA SER A 39 16.02 -9.35 3.99
C SER A 39 16.14 -8.40 5.19
N LYS A 40 15.03 -7.85 5.71
CA LYS A 40 15.06 -7.02 6.93
C LYS A 40 15.20 -7.85 8.20
N ASP A 41 15.58 -7.18 9.29
CA ASP A 41 15.66 -7.80 10.62
C ASP A 41 14.27 -8.19 11.15
N GLU A 42 13.23 -7.42 10.80
CA GLU A 42 11.85 -7.74 11.16
C GLU A 42 11.27 -8.89 10.34
N THR A 43 10.56 -9.78 11.02
CA THR A 43 9.78 -10.86 10.39
C THR A 43 8.67 -10.27 9.50
N LEU A 44 8.26 -11.01 8.46
CA LEU A 44 7.19 -10.55 7.56
C LEU A 44 5.88 -10.22 8.31
N LEU A 45 5.56 -10.96 9.38
CA LEU A 45 4.40 -10.67 10.22
C LEU A 45 4.53 -9.31 10.94
N GLU A 46 5.70 -9.01 11.52
CA GLU A 46 5.97 -7.70 12.13
C GLU A 46 5.90 -6.58 11.10
N GLN A 47 6.37 -6.84 9.88
CA GLN A 47 6.26 -5.89 8.77
C GLN A 47 4.80 -5.63 8.39
N ILE A 48 3.99 -6.67 8.21
CA ILE A 48 2.55 -6.57 7.92
C ILE A 48 1.83 -5.80 9.02
N GLU A 49 2.08 -6.11 10.29
CA GLU A 49 1.45 -5.44 11.42
C GLU A 49 1.78 -3.95 11.43
N TRP A 50 3.05 -3.61 11.18
CA TRP A 50 3.51 -2.23 11.11
C TRP A 50 2.91 -1.49 9.91
N ILE A 51 2.98 -2.08 8.70
CA ILE A 51 2.46 -1.48 7.47
C ILE A 51 0.94 -1.32 7.56
N SER A 52 0.22 -2.34 8.05
CA SER A 52 -1.23 -2.28 8.26
C SER A 52 -1.61 -1.17 9.22
N SER A 53 -0.86 -0.99 10.30
CA SER A 53 -1.07 0.11 11.25
C SER A 53 -0.81 1.47 10.61
N TRP A 54 0.25 1.57 9.80
CA TRP A 54 0.56 2.77 9.04
C TRP A 54 -0.53 3.11 8.02
N MET A 55 -1.02 2.14 7.24
CA MET A 55 -2.10 2.34 6.27
C MET A 55 -3.41 2.75 6.95
N LYS A 56 -3.76 2.15 8.09
CA LYS A 56 -4.94 2.55 8.89
C LYS A 56 -4.89 4.01 9.36
N SER A 57 -3.70 4.61 9.44
CA SER A 57 -3.53 6.01 9.85
C SER A 57 -3.80 7.03 8.74
N PHE A 58 -3.96 6.57 7.49
CA PHE A 58 -4.22 7.44 6.35
C PHE A 58 -5.60 8.10 6.43
N LYS A 59 -5.64 9.41 6.18
CA LYS A 59 -6.86 10.23 6.15
C LYS A 59 -7.33 10.54 4.74
N LYS A 60 -6.48 10.28 3.75
CA LYS A 60 -6.76 10.47 2.32
C LYS A 60 -7.02 9.10 1.66
N PRO A 61 -7.77 9.04 0.55
CA PRO A 61 -7.92 7.82 -0.22
C PRO A 61 -6.56 7.20 -0.54
N LEU A 62 -6.38 5.96 -0.11
CA LEU A 62 -5.17 5.17 -0.31
C LEU A 62 -5.50 3.96 -1.17
N PHE A 63 -4.82 3.87 -2.30
CA PHE A 63 -4.87 2.80 -3.27
C PHE A 63 -3.58 2.00 -3.19
N VAL A 64 -3.68 0.68 -3.08
CA VAL A 64 -2.52 -0.20 -2.95
C VAL A 64 -2.61 -1.39 -3.91
N CYS A 65 -1.50 -1.73 -4.57
CA CYS A 65 -1.38 -2.98 -5.32
C CYS A 65 -0.17 -3.74 -4.78
N SER A 66 -0.34 -5.03 -4.47
CA SER A 66 0.78 -5.90 -4.07
C SER A 66 1.84 -6.02 -5.16
N GLY A 67 3.08 -6.26 -4.76
CA GLY A 67 4.11 -6.86 -5.59
C GLY A 67 4.26 -8.37 -5.33
N ASN A 68 5.17 -9.03 -6.03
CA ASN A 68 5.36 -10.48 -5.90
C ASN A 68 5.92 -10.86 -4.52
N HIS A 69 6.72 -10.00 -3.88
CA HIS A 69 7.22 -10.26 -2.53
C HIS A 69 6.09 -10.21 -1.48
N ASP A 70 5.00 -9.50 -1.76
CA ASP A 70 3.85 -9.45 -0.85
C ASP A 70 2.95 -10.70 -0.94
N ILE A 71 3.10 -11.51 -2.00
CA ILE A 71 2.27 -12.68 -2.31
C ILE A 71 3.06 -13.98 -2.07
N GLU A 72 4.22 -14.11 -2.72
CA GLU A 72 5.01 -15.34 -2.73
C GLU A 72 5.65 -15.65 -1.38
N GLU A 73 6.05 -14.62 -0.63
CA GLU A 73 6.73 -14.82 0.66
C GLU A 73 5.78 -15.24 1.79
N LEU A 74 4.46 -15.07 1.61
CA LEU A 74 3.48 -15.23 2.69
C LEU A 74 2.57 -16.45 2.58
N GLU A 75 2.51 -17.14 1.43
CA GLU A 75 1.45 -18.13 1.11
C GLU A 75 0.03 -17.60 1.43
N ASN A 76 -0.13 -16.27 1.53
CA ASN A 76 -1.31 -15.60 2.06
C ASN A 76 -1.49 -14.28 1.31
N GLU A 77 -2.05 -14.41 0.11
CA GLU A 77 -2.14 -13.37 -0.92
C GLU A 77 -3.05 -12.19 -0.54
N ASP A 78 -3.74 -12.26 0.61
CA ASP A 78 -4.88 -11.39 0.94
C ASP A 78 -4.64 -10.39 2.08
N TRP A 79 -3.42 -10.26 2.63
CA TRP A 79 -3.21 -9.39 3.80
C TRP A 79 -3.55 -7.91 3.53
N LEU A 80 -3.24 -7.40 2.32
CA LEU A 80 -3.61 -6.04 1.91
C LEU A 80 -5.13 -5.85 1.84
N ASN A 81 -5.86 -6.89 1.38
CA ASN A 81 -7.32 -6.90 1.26
C ASN A 81 -8.03 -6.84 2.61
N GLN A 82 -7.33 -7.17 3.70
CA GLN A 82 -7.88 -7.15 5.06
C GLN A 82 -7.74 -5.78 5.75
N ILE A 83 -7.05 -4.82 5.13
CA ILE A 83 -6.80 -3.51 5.74
C ILE A 83 -8.02 -2.60 5.51
N PRO A 84 -8.71 -2.14 6.57
CA PRO A 84 -9.88 -1.30 6.42
C PRO A 84 -9.51 0.09 5.88
N ASN A 85 -10.42 0.70 5.12
CA ASN A 85 -10.29 2.05 4.54
C ASN A 85 -9.15 2.20 3.51
N VAL A 86 -8.68 1.09 2.95
CA VAL A 86 -7.75 1.03 1.82
C VAL A 86 -8.48 0.40 0.62
N TYR A 87 -8.14 0.84 -0.59
CA TYR A 87 -8.56 0.18 -1.82
C TYR A 87 -7.40 -0.64 -2.33
N SER A 88 -7.53 -1.96 -2.31
CA SER A 88 -6.44 -2.91 -2.58
C SER A 88 -6.64 -3.63 -3.92
N ASP A 89 -5.86 -4.68 -4.13
CA ASP A 89 -5.84 -5.51 -5.32
C ASP A 89 -7.23 -5.88 -5.85
N ASN A 90 -7.32 -5.93 -7.18
CA ASN A 90 -8.52 -6.32 -7.93
C ASN A 90 -9.76 -5.43 -7.67
N SER A 91 -9.58 -4.26 -7.05
CA SER A 91 -10.66 -3.30 -6.82
C SER A 91 -10.73 -2.22 -7.90
N ILE A 92 -11.92 -1.66 -8.09
CA ILE A 92 -12.14 -0.48 -8.93
C ILE A 92 -12.88 0.56 -8.10
N LYS A 93 -12.39 1.80 -8.10
CA LYS A 93 -13.02 2.91 -7.39
C LYS A 93 -13.08 4.15 -8.25
N THR A 94 -14.18 4.90 -8.15
CA THR A 94 -14.30 6.22 -8.75
C THR A 94 -14.19 7.30 -7.67
N ILE A 95 -13.28 8.25 -7.84
CA ILE A 95 -13.15 9.45 -7.00
C ILE A 95 -13.21 10.68 -7.91
N ASN A 96 -14.12 11.61 -7.61
CA ASN A 96 -14.29 12.85 -8.38
C ASN A 96 -14.43 12.62 -9.90
N GLY A 97 -15.14 11.56 -10.30
CA GLY A 97 -15.33 11.19 -11.71
C GLY A 97 -14.16 10.45 -12.37
N ILE A 98 -13.03 10.28 -11.67
CA ILE A 98 -11.85 9.56 -12.17
C ILE A 98 -11.86 8.12 -11.63
N LYS A 99 -11.71 7.15 -12.52
CA LYS A 99 -11.74 5.72 -12.21
C LYS A 99 -10.31 5.21 -11.99
N PHE A 100 -10.10 4.58 -10.84
CA PHE A 100 -8.89 3.89 -10.43
C PHE A 100 -9.17 2.39 -10.51
N GLY A 101 -8.31 1.65 -11.20
CA GLY A 101 -8.32 0.19 -11.23
C GLY A 101 -7.01 -0.32 -10.65
N LEU A 102 -7.11 -1.32 -9.77
CA LEU A 102 -6.00 -1.93 -9.09
C LEU A 102 -5.87 -3.37 -9.57
N SER A 103 -4.67 -3.75 -9.97
CA SER A 103 -4.36 -5.08 -10.50
C SER A 103 -3.29 -5.72 -9.64
N GLN A 104 -3.58 -6.94 -9.20
CA GLN A 104 -2.58 -7.82 -8.60
C GLN A 104 -1.64 -8.35 -9.70
N PRO A 105 -0.33 -8.52 -9.45
CA PRO A 105 0.54 -9.25 -10.34
C PRO A 105 0.06 -10.72 -10.47
N CYS A 106 0.13 -11.25 -11.69
CA CYS A 106 -0.28 -12.62 -12.02
C CYS A 106 0.83 -13.62 -11.75
#